data_AF-A0A0C2JCY6-F1
#
_entry.id   AF-A0A0C2JCY6-F1
#
_cell.length_a   1.000
_cell.length_b   1.000
_cell.length_c   1.000
_cell.angle_alpha   90.00
_cell.angle_beta   90.00
_cell.angle_gamma   90.00
#
_symmetry.space_group_name_H-M   'P 1'
#
loop_
_entity.id
_entity.type
_entity.pdbx_description
1 polymer ?
#
loop_
_entity_poly.entity_id
_entity_poly.type
_entity_poly.pdbx_seq_one_letter_code
_entity_poly.pdbx_strand_id
1 'polypeptide(L)'
;MRARITAATDKVESYNDFSQWLRFGNNGVFADNDPDEQEKLIKLNTLLANLVIFHNVLDIAEVVRDLVRQGWTITAEEIAALSPYIRAHITRFGAYATDVLGIEPEAFDPALDEIDFTVLDLAA
;
A
#
# COMPACT_ATOMS: atom_id res chain seq x y z
N MET A 1 20.77 -2.45 27.98
CA MET A 1 20.14 -1.14 27.70
C MET A 1 20.44 -0.63 26.29
N ARG A 2 21.72 -0.58 25.85
CA ARG A 2 22.11 -0.19 24.49
C ARG A 2 21.46 -1.02 23.35
N ALA A 3 21.47 -2.35 23.43
CA ALA A 3 20.85 -3.20 22.40
C ALA A 3 19.34 -2.98 22.22
N ARG A 4 18.61 -2.70 23.31
CA ARG A 4 17.17 -2.39 23.27
C ARG A 4 16.88 -1.04 22.61
N ILE A 5 17.73 -0.05 22.84
CA ILE A 5 17.62 1.26 22.20
C ILE A 5 17.87 1.10 20.70
N THR A 6 18.94 0.40 20.31
CA THR A 6 19.26 0.15 18.90
C THR A 6 18.16 -0.63 18.17
N ALA A 7 17.61 -1.69 18.77
CA ALA A 7 16.52 -2.47 18.17
C ALA A 7 15.20 -1.69 18.03
N ALA A 8 14.93 -0.75 18.95
CA ALA A 8 13.77 0.14 18.84
C ALA A 8 13.97 1.19 17.74
N THR A 9 15.18 1.76 17.61
CA THR A 9 15.50 2.73 16.56
C THR A 9 15.43 2.09 15.17
N ASP A 10 15.98 0.89 14.99
CA ASP A 10 15.92 0.13 13.73
C ASP A 10 14.48 -0.19 13.29
N LYS A 11 13.58 -0.48 14.25
CA LYS A 11 12.14 -0.65 13.97
C LYS A 11 11.43 0.62 13.54
N VAL A 12 11.81 1.78 14.09
CA VAL A 12 11.23 3.07 13.71
C VAL A 12 11.76 3.51 12.34
N GLU A 13 13.05 3.33 12.08
CA GLU A 13 13.65 3.62 10.77
C GLU A 13 13.05 2.73 9.68
N SER A 14 12.97 1.42 9.91
CA SER A 14 12.34 0.50 8.96
C SER A 14 10.85 0.78 8.73
N TYR A 15 10.11 1.25 9.75
CA TYR A 15 8.74 1.73 9.56
C TYR A 15 8.68 3.00 8.71
N ASN A 16 9.55 3.98 8.96
CA ASN A 16 9.57 5.23 8.22
C ASN A 16 9.89 4.99 6.73
N ASP A 17 10.90 4.16 6.46
CA ASP A 17 11.26 3.76 5.10
C ASP A 17 10.12 3.00 4.41
N PHE A 18 9.41 2.15 5.16
CA PHE A 18 8.26 1.41 4.67
C PHE A 18 7.05 2.32 4.37
N SER A 19 6.70 3.24 5.27
CA SER A 19 5.62 4.21 5.09
C SER A 19 5.92 5.13 3.91
N GLN A 20 7.16 5.61 3.77
CA GLN A 20 7.59 6.40 2.62
C GLN A 20 7.48 5.58 1.33
N TRP A 21 7.92 4.32 1.35
CA TRP A 21 7.78 3.42 0.21
C TRP A 21 6.32 3.18 -0.18
N LEU A 22 5.35 3.26 0.74
CA LEU A 22 3.93 3.11 0.39
C LEU A 22 3.30 4.36 -0.24
N ARG A 23 3.89 5.55 -0.08
CA ARG A 23 3.30 6.83 -0.56
C ARG A 23 3.20 6.91 -2.08
N PHE A 24 1.99 6.82 -2.61
CA PHE A 24 1.70 6.94 -4.04
C PHE A 24 1.90 8.38 -4.55
N GLY A 25 2.42 8.54 -5.78
CA GLY A 25 2.62 9.85 -6.44
C GLY A 25 3.87 10.63 -5.97
N ASN A 26 4.76 10.97 -6.90
CA ASN A 26 5.94 11.85 -6.72
C ASN A 26 6.73 11.68 -5.39
N ASN A 27 6.93 10.44 -4.92
CA ASN A 27 7.60 10.15 -3.64
C ASN A 27 7.00 10.87 -2.40
N GLY A 28 5.71 11.22 -2.45
CA GLY A 28 5.04 11.96 -1.39
C GLY A 28 5.34 13.46 -1.35
N VAL A 29 5.86 14.04 -2.45
CA VAL A 29 5.95 15.50 -2.61
C VAL A 29 4.55 16.05 -2.82
N PHE A 30 4.08 16.84 -1.85
CA PHE A 30 2.83 17.58 -1.97
C PHE A 30 2.97 18.62 -3.08
N ALA A 31 2.17 18.48 -4.14
CA ALA A 31 2.18 19.40 -5.26
C ALA A 31 1.60 20.77 -4.88
N ASP A 32 0.73 20.79 -3.87
CA ASP A 32 0.08 21.99 -3.33
C ASP A 32 0.25 22.06 -1.80
N ASN A 33 0.32 23.28 -1.26
CA ASN A 33 0.46 23.53 0.17
C ASN A 33 -0.90 23.71 0.86
N ASP A 34 -1.88 22.89 0.47
CA ASP A 34 -3.19 22.82 1.11
C ASP A 34 -3.13 21.90 2.35
N PRO A 35 -3.31 22.43 3.58
CA PRO A 35 -3.29 21.64 4.79
C PRO A 35 -4.31 20.50 4.83
N ASP A 36 -5.51 20.70 4.25
CA ASP A 36 -6.59 19.71 4.30
C ASP A 36 -6.27 18.52 3.38
N GLU A 37 -5.66 18.77 2.22
CA GLU A 37 -5.18 17.70 1.33
C GLU A 37 -4.01 16.94 1.93
N GLN A 38 -3.06 17.64 2.55
CA GLN A 38 -1.93 17.02 3.24
C GLN A 38 -2.40 16.10 4.38
N GLU A 39 -3.37 16.55 5.18
CA GLU A 39 -3.93 15.74 6.26
C GLU A 39 -4.59 14.47 5.73
N LYS A 40 -5.38 14.55 4.65
CA LYS A 40 -5.99 13.38 4.00
C LYS A 40 -4.93 12.39 3.54
N LEU A 41 -3.88 12.86 2.88
CA LEU A 41 -2.79 12.02 2.39
C LEU A 41 -2.04 11.32 3.52
N ILE A 42 -1.75 12.02 4.62
CA ILE A 42 -1.09 11.43 5.81
C ILE A 42 -1.98 10.35 6.42
N LYS A 43 -3.28 10.62 6.61
CA LYS A 43 -4.22 9.65 7.17
C LYS A 43 -4.38 8.42 6.29
N LEU A 44 -4.53 8.62 4.98
CA LEU A 44 -4.64 7.53 4.01
C LEU A 44 -3.38 6.68 3.96
N ASN A 45 -2.19 7.31 3.96
CA ASN A 45 -0.94 6.56 3.98
C ASN A 45 -0.78 5.77 5.29
N THR A 46 -1.16 6.35 6.43
CA THR A 46 -1.14 5.66 7.72
C THR A 46 -2.07 4.45 7.72
N LEU A 47 -3.29 4.60 7.20
CA LEU A 47 -4.24 3.50 7.06
C LEU A 47 -3.67 2.40 6.14
N LEU A 48 -3.15 2.78 4.97
CA LEU A 48 -2.54 1.87 4.02
C LEU A 48 -1.37 1.10 4.66
N ALA A 49 -0.48 1.79 5.38
CA ALA A 49 0.63 1.15 6.09
C ALA A 49 0.15 0.10 7.07
N ASN A 50 -0.87 0.42 7.88
CA ASN A 50 -1.44 -0.53 8.83
C ASN A 50 -2.07 -1.76 8.15
N LEU A 51 -2.76 -1.56 7.02
CA LEU A 51 -3.36 -2.66 6.25
C LEU A 51 -2.29 -3.60 5.68
N VAL A 52 -1.22 -3.05 5.10
CA VAL A 52 -0.13 -3.87 4.54
C VAL A 52 0.65 -4.57 5.65
N ILE A 53 0.90 -3.90 6.78
CA ILE A 53 1.52 -4.53 7.96
C ILE A 53 0.67 -5.71 8.43
N PHE A 54 -0.65 -5.54 8.52
CA PHE A 54 -1.55 -6.61 8.94
C PHE A 54 -1.50 -7.79 7.98
N HIS A 55 -1.52 -7.55 6.67
CA HIS A 55 -1.37 -8.60 5.66
C HIS A 55 -0.03 -9.34 5.80
N ASN A 56 1.08 -8.61 5.91
CA ASN A 56 2.40 -9.19 6.12
C ASN A 56 2.46 -10.06 7.39
N VAL A 57 1.82 -9.63 8.49
CA VAL A 57 1.76 -10.42 9.73
C VAL A 57 0.99 -11.72 9.53
N LEU A 58 -0.11 -11.71 8.77
CA LEU A 58 -0.88 -12.92 8.46
C LEU A 58 -0.03 -13.92 7.67
N ASP A 59 0.66 -13.45 6.63
CA ASP A 59 1.52 -14.27 5.77
C ASP A 59 2.70 -14.85 6.56
N ILE A 60 3.39 -14.02 7.35
CA ILE A 60 4.47 -14.48 8.24
C ILE A 60 3.95 -15.55 9.20
N ALA A 61 2.77 -15.32 9.80
CA ALA A 61 2.19 -16.28 10.73
C ALA A 61 1.81 -17.60 10.04
N GLU A 62 1.40 -17.57 8.77
CA GLU A 62 1.13 -18.77 7.98
C GLU A 62 2.41 -19.56 7.70
N VAL A 63 3.45 -18.90 7.22
CA VAL A 63 4.77 -19.52 6.99
C VAL A 63 5.34 -20.11 8.28
N VAL A 64 5.25 -19.39 9.40
CA VAL A 64 5.70 -19.88 10.71
C VAL A 64 4.92 -21.14 11.12
N ARG A 65 3.59 -21.17 10.95
CA ARG A 65 2.78 -22.35 11.24
C ARG A 65 3.21 -23.56 10.40
N ASP A 66 3.51 -23.34 9.13
CA ASP A 66 3.94 -24.42 8.23
C ASP A 66 5.33 -24.95 8.58
N LEU A 67 6.27 -24.09 8.96
CA LEU A 67 7.59 -24.51 9.45
C LEU A 67 7.46 -25.34 10.73
N VAL A 68 6.62 -24.93 11.69
CA VAL A 68 6.37 -25.70 12.90
C VAL A 68 5.76 -27.07 12.58
N ARG A 69 4.81 -27.14 11.64
CA ARG A 69 4.23 -28.43 11.17
C ARG A 69 5.26 -29.36 10.53
N GLN A 70 6.27 -28.81 9.89
CA GLN A 70 7.41 -29.55 9.31
C GLN A 70 8.43 -30.01 10.36
N GLY A 71 8.23 -29.68 11.65
CA GLY A 71 9.11 -30.07 12.75
C GLY A 71 10.22 -29.07 13.08
N TRP A 72 10.19 -27.86 12.51
CA TRP A 72 11.11 -26.79 12.90
C TRP A 72 10.72 -26.20 14.25
N THR A 73 11.72 -25.96 15.10
CA THR A 73 11.55 -25.22 16.36
C THR A 73 11.76 -23.74 16.10
N ILE A 74 10.75 -22.92 16.36
CA ILE A 74 10.80 -21.45 16.25
C ILE A 74 10.55 -20.85 17.63
N THR A 75 11.42 -19.96 18.07
CA THR A 75 11.38 -19.27 19.36
C THR A 75 10.63 -17.93 19.28
N ALA A 76 10.16 -17.45 20.43
CA ALA A 76 9.51 -16.14 20.50
C ALA A 76 10.49 -15.00 20.15
N GLU A 77 11.77 -15.15 20.49
CA GLU A 77 12.84 -14.22 20.17
C GLU A 77 13.06 -14.09 18.65
N GLU A 78 13.03 -15.20 17.91
CA GLU A 78 13.13 -15.20 16.45
C GLU A 78 11.95 -14.49 15.81
N ILE A 79 10.72 -14.72 16.30
CA ILE A 79 9.53 -14.00 15.83
C ILE A 79 9.64 -12.50 16.16
N ALA A 80 10.12 -12.14 17.35
CA ALA A 80 10.25 -10.74 17.76
C ALA A 80 11.31 -9.95 16.96
N ALA A 81 12.29 -10.66 16.41
CA ALA A 81 13.31 -10.11 15.51
C ALA A 81 12.77 -9.83 14.11
N LEU A 82 11.66 -10.44 13.70
CA LEU A 82 11.01 -10.13 12.43
C LEU A 82 10.31 -8.77 12.48
N SER A 83 10.37 -8.06 11.36
CA SER A 83 9.65 -6.82 11.12
C SER A 83 8.66 -7.04 9.97
N PRO A 84 7.37 -6.67 10.11
CA PRO A 84 6.34 -6.90 9.11
C PRO A 84 6.39 -5.87 7.96
N TYR A 85 7.58 -5.38 7.61
CA TYR A 85 7.79 -4.33 6.61
C TYR A 85 8.40 -4.91 5.31
N ILE A 86 8.14 -6.18 5.05
CA ILE A 86 8.63 -6.90 3.88
C ILE A 86 7.91 -6.37 2.64
N ARG A 87 8.68 -6.04 1.59
CA ARG A 87 8.17 -5.40 0.36
C ARG A 87 8.25 -6.29 -0.88
N ALA A 88 9.12 -7.30 -0.87
CA ALA A 88 9.52 -8.03 -2.07
C ALA A 88 8.37 -8.79 -2.75
N HIS A 89 7.34 -9.19 -1.99
CA HIS A 89 6.18 -9.91 -2.51
C HIS A 89 5.01 -8.97 -2.92
N ILE A 90 5.13 -7.66 -2.65
CA ILE A 90 4.04 -6.70 -2.86
C ILE A 90 4.16 -6.08 -4.25
N THR A 91 3.15 -6.32 -5.08
CA THR A 91 3.01 -5.63 -6.37
C THR A 91 2.35 -4.27 -6.15
N ARG A 92 3.16 -3.28 -5.77
CA ARG A 92 2.69 -1.96 -5.31
C ARG A 92 1.74 -1.22 -6.27
N PHE A 93 1.92 -1.41 -7.58
CA PHE A 93 1.10 -0.77 -8.62
C PHE A 93 0.10 -1.72 -9.28
N GLY A 94 -0.08 -2.92 -8.71
CA GLY A 94 -0.85 -3.98 -9.35
C GLY A 94 -0.16 -4.60 -10.56
N ALA A 95 -0.76 -5.65 -11.08
CA ALA A 95 -0.33 -6.28 -12.32
C ALA A 95 -1.00 -5.57 -13.49
N TYR A 96 -0.21 -5.05 -14.42
CA TYR A 96 -0.71 -4.50 -15.67
C TYR A 96 -0.82 -5.61 -16.69
N ALA A 97 -2.02 -5.82 -17.21
CA ALA A 97 -2.29 -6.72 -18.32
C ALA A 97 -1.67 -6.10 -19.58
N THR A 98 -0.58 -6.69 -20.09
CA THR A 98 0.15 -6.16 -21.26
C THR A 98 -0.40 -6.70 -22.58
N ASP A 99 -1.24 -7.72 -22.52
CA ASP A 99 -1.96 -8.33 -23.65
C ASP A 99 -2.89 -7.35 -24.37
N VAL A 100 -3.32 -6.28 -23.70
CA VAL A 100 -4.18 -5.23 -24.28
C VAL A 100 -3.43 -4.02 -24.83
N LEU A 101 -2.10 -3.90 -24.60
CA LEU A 101 -1.33 -2.72 -25.02
C LEU A 101 -1.23 -2.56 -26.54
N GLY A 102 -1.43 -3.64 -27.31
CA GLY A 102 -1.45 -3.61 -28.77
C GLY A 102 -2.85 -3.45 -29.38
N ILE A 103 -3.90 -3.40 -28.55
CA ILE A 103 -5.26 -3.18 -29.02
C ILE A 103 -5.44 -1.67 -29.20
N GLU A 104 -5.56 -1.23 -30.44
CA GLU A 104 -5.95 0.15 -30.73
C GLU A 104 -7.39 0.35 -30.21
N PRO A 105 -7.61 1.26 -29.24
CA PRO A 105 -8.95 1.51 -28.76
C PRO A 105 -9.80 2.03 -29.91
N GLU A 106 -11.08 1.66 -29.92
CA GLU A 106 -12.03 2.25 -30.87
C GLU A 106 -12.00 3.78 -30.75
N ALA A 107 -12.22 4.46 -31.87
CA ALA A 107 -12.30 5.92 -31.87
C ALA A 107 -13.33 6.35 -30.82
N PHE A 108 -12.92 7.24 -29.92
CA PHE A 108 -13.82 7.77 -28.89
C PHE A 108 -15.05 8.36 -29.57
N ASP A 109 -16.22 7.78 -29.29
CA ASP A 109 -17.49 8.32 -29.71
C ASP A 109 -18.03 9.25 -28.60
N PRO A 110 -18.01 10.57 -28.81
CA PRO A 110 -18.56 11.51 -27.84
C PRO A 110 -20.10 11.56 -27.88
N ALA A 111 -20.75 10.93 -28.87
CA ALA A 111 -22.20 10.96 -28.98
C ALA A 111 -22.83 10.12 -27.87
N LEU A 112 -23.67 10.77 -27.06
CA LEU A 112 -24.44 10.15 -26.00
C LEU A 112 -25.93 10.28 -26.36
N ASP A 113 -26.30 9.77 -27.54
CA ASP A 113 -27.64 9.92 -28.12
C ASP A 113 -28.73 9.29 -27.25
N GLU A 114 -28.37 8.37 -26.36
CA GLU A 114 -29.28 7.73 -25.41
C GLU A 114 -29.56 8.58 -24.16
N ILE A 115 -28.77 9.65 -23.94
CA ILE A 115 -28.89 10.51 -22.76
C ILE A 115 -29.52 11.84 -23.17
N ASP A 116 -30.72 12.07 -22.67
CA ASP A 116 -31.38 13.36 -22.80
C ASP A 116 -30.81 14.36 -21.77
N PHE A 117 -29.87 15.20 -22.21
CA PHE A 117 -29.31 16.25 -21.37
C PHE A 117 -30.23 17.47 -21.20
N THR A 118 -31.36 17.56 -21.91
CA THR A 118 -32.29 18.69 -21.78
C THR A 118 -33.03 18.69 -20.43
N VAL A 119 -33.03 17.56 -19.73
CA VAL A 119 -33.63 17.42 -18.40
C VAL A 119 -32.81 18.11 -17.31
N LEU A 120 -31.55 18.46 -17.58
CA LEU A 120 -30.67 19.17 -16.63
C LEU A 120 -30.91 20.68 -16.57
N ASP A 121 -31.74 21.25 -17.45
CA ASP A 121 -32.00 22.70 -17.52
C ASP A 121 -33.07 23.19 -16.51
N LEU A 122 -33.34 22.41 -15.46
CA LEU A 122 -34.26 22.76 -14.38
C LEU A 122 -33.50 23.19 -13.12
N ALA A 123 -32.77 24.32 -13.21
CA ALA A 123 -32.61 25.33 -12.14
C ALA A 123 -31.55 26.37 -12.54
N ALA A 124 -31.99 27.41 -13.26
CA ALA A 124 -31.39 28.74 -13.19
C ALA A 124 -32.29 29.64 -12.33
#